data_AF-D1KAY7-F1
#
_entry.id   AF-D1KAY7-F1
#
_cell.length_a   1.000
_cell.length_b   1.000
_cell.length_c   1.000
_cell.angle_alpha   90.00
_cell.angle_beta   90.00
_cell.angle_gamma   90.00
#
_symmetry.space_group_name_H-M   'P 1'
#
loop_
_entity.id
_entity.type
_entity.pdbx_description
1 polymer ?
#
loop_
_entity_poly.entity_id
_entity_poly.type
_entity_poly.pdbx_seq_one_letter_code
_entity_poly.pdbx_strand_id
1 'polypeptide(L)'
;MSTERISTVINALNELKTNNPGCGEMFCTTCGGIFRRIIEVMGTKTINDIKEILKVIGLDDMDFYFKDWSFILNYVDSKGYTSVFIREVKKLDLNNIDAIDKFLLKTRRMNESDDGEFSLLYGKVLKYSISKAVADSNESLAETVILSLQDKVKDHPELLDYALSISRHNSQMKRVLYNFLREDMTEARSYVGDGSSV
;
A
#
# COMPACT_ATOMS: atom_id res chain seq x y z
N MET A 1 11.53 15.02 -18.15
CA MET A 1 10.65 16.10 -17.63
C MET A 1 10.03 15.77 -16.27
N SER A 2 9.57 14.53 -16.01
CA SER A 2 9.00 14.17 -14.69
C SER A 2 10.03 14.21 -13.56
N THR A 3 11.24 13.67 -13.78
CA THR A 3 12.27 13.51 -12.74
C THR A 3 12.75 14.83 -12.13
N GLU A 4 12.91 15.89 -12.93
CA GLU A 4 13.33 17.21 -12.44
C GLU A 4 12.27 17.85 -11.53
N ARG A 5 10.98 17.71 -11.89
CA ARG A 5 9.86 18.18 -11.08
C ARG A 5 9.72 17.36 -9.79
N ILE A 6 9.90 16.04 -9.88
CA ILE A 6 9.96 15.15 -8.71
C ILE A 6 11.06 15.61 -7.74
N SER A 7 12.29 15.77 -8.23
CA SER A 7 13.42 16.24 -7.42
C SER A 7 13.16 17.62 -6.79
N THR A 8 12.52 18.53 -7.52
CA THR A 8 12.17 19.86 -6.99
C THR A 8 11.22 19.76 -5.79
N VAL A 9 10.16 18.94 -5.89
CA VAL A 9 9.21 18.75 -4.78
C VAL A 9 9.88 18.06 -3.59
N ILE A 10 10.66 17.01 -3.83
CA ILE A 10 11.38 16.30 -2.76
C ILE A 10 12.35 17.22 -2.04
N ASN A 11 13.13 18.01 -2.78
CA ASN A 11 14.09 18.93 -2.19
C ASN A 11 13.37 19.97 -1.33
N ALA A 12 12.26 20.53 -1.81
CA ALA A 12 11.45 21.46 -1.01
C ALA A 12 10.92 20.80 0.28
N LEU A 13 10.44 19.55 0.23
CA LEU A 13 9.97 18.83 1.42
C LEU A 13 11.13 18.52 2.39
N ASN A 14 12.29 18.11 1.89
CA ASN A 14 13.49 17.87 2.68
C ASN A 14 14.02 19.16 3.34
N GLU A 15 14.01 20.28 2.62
CA GLU A 15 14.37 21.60 3.16
C GLU A 15 13.40 22.00 4.27
N LEU A 16 12.09 21.82 4.08
CA LEU A 16 11.09 22.08 5.12
C LEU A 16 11.33 21.24 6.37
N LYS A 17 11.62 19.94 6.21
CA LYS A 17 11.97 19.04 7.32
C LYS A 17 13.25 19.46 8.04
N THR A 18 14.26 19.88 7.29
CA THR A 18 15.57 20.26 7.85
C THR A 18 15.51 21.59 8.60
N ASN A 19 14.81 22.58 8.04
CA ASN A 19 14.69 23.93 8.60
C ASN A 19 13.67 24.03 9.73
N ASN A 20 12.77 23.05 9.87
CA ASN A 20 11.73 23.03 10.89
C ASN A 20 11.81 21.73 11.70
N PRO A 21 12.90 21.53 12.47
CA PRO A 21 13.10 20.30 13.23
C PRO A 21 11.94 20.10 14.21
N GLY A 22 11.36 18.92 14.18
CA GLY A 22 10.32 18.47 15.10
C GLY A 22 10.83 17.37 16.03
N CYS A 23 9.89 16.73 16.75
CA CYS A 23 10.13 15.38 17.26
C CYS A 23 10.64 14.51 16.09
N GLY A 24 11.68 13.69 16.31
CA GLY A 24 12.38 12.98 15.23
C GLY A 24 11.49 12.06 14.36
N GLU A 25 10.31 11.73 14.85
CA GLU A 25 9.32 10.90 14.15
C GLU A 25 8.45 11.71 13.18
N MET A 26 8.10 11.09 12.04
CA MET A 26 7.15 11.65 11.08
C MET A 26 5.79 11.94 11.74
N PHE A 27 5.36 11.03 12.61
CA PHE A 27 4.16 11.16 13.43
C PHE A 27 4.50 11.00 14.91
N CYS A 28 4.08 11.96 15.72
CA CYS A 28 4.13 11.88 17.17
C CYS A 28 2.74 12.14 17.72
N THR A 29 2.23 11.26 18.59
CA THR A 29 0.89 11.39 19.19
C THR A 29 0.74 12.63 20.07
N THR A 30 1.85 13.15 20.61
CA THR A 30 1.85 14.33 21.48
C THR A 30 1.91 15.64 20.71
N CYS A 31 2.79 15.74 19.71
CA CYS A 31 3.04 17.01 19.00
C CYS A 31 2.68 17.01 17.52
N GLY A 32 2.20 15.89 16.97
CA GLY A 32 1.95 15.70 15.54
C GLY A 32 3.20 15.41 14.70
N GLY A 33 4.40 15.42 15.30
CA GLY A 33 5.66 15.06 14.64
C GLY A 33 6.11 16.06 13.57
N ILE A 34 7.02 15.61 12.71
CA ILE A 34 7.50 16.37 11.55
C ILE A 34 6.34 16.72 10.60
N PHE A 35 5.37 15.82 10.43
CA PHE A 35 4.21 16.03 9.57
C PHE A 35 3.50 17.35 9.89
N ARG A 36 3.09 17.54 11.16
CA ARG A 36 2.35 18.75 11.57
C ARG A 36 3.16 20.02 11.30
N ARG A 37 4.45 20.00 11.62
CA ARG A 37 5.34 21.16 11.41
C ARG A 37 5.44 21.54 9.95
N ILE A 38 5.65 20.56 9.07
CA ILE A 38 5.75 20.82 7.64
C ILE A 38 4.44 21.40 7.11
N ILE A 39 3.29 20.86 7.50
CA ILE A 39 1.98 21.38 7.08
C ILE A 39 1.78 22.84 7.54
N GLU A 40 2.15 23.18 8.78
CA GLU A 40 2.01 24.54 9.32
C GLU A 40 2.85 25.59 8.58
N VAL A 41 4.02 25.20 8.04
CA VAL A 41 4.95 26.13 7.37
C VAL A 41 4.97 26.01 5.85
N MET A 42 4.22 25.07 5.27
CA MET A 42 4.26 24.81 3.83
C MET A 42 3.69 25.99 3.04
N GLY A 43 4.50 26.54 2.14
CA GLY A 43 4.09 27.63 1.25
C GLY A 43 3.13 27.18 0.15
N THR A 44 2.35 28.13 -0.36
CA THR A 44 1.39 27.91 -1.48
C THR A 44 2.06 27.38 -2.74
N LYS A 45 3.31 27.78 -3.01
CA LYS A 45 4.09 27.25 -4.14
C LYS A 45 4.29 25.74 -4.03
N THR A 46 4.80 25.24 -2.89
CA THR A 46 5.02 23.80 -2.66
C THR A 46 3.72 23.01 -2.74
N ILE A 47 2.63 23.56 -2.21
CA ILE A 47 1.29 22.97 -2.33
C ILE A 47 0.88 22.80 -3.79
N ASN A 48 1.07 23.84 -4.61
CA ASN A 48 0.73 23.78 -6.04
C ASN A 48 1.65 22.81 -6.79
N ASP A 49 2.95 22.79 -6.47
CA ASP A 49 3.89 21.86 -7.09
C ASP A 49 3.52 20.39 -6.77
N ILE A 50 3.07 20.10 -5.53
CA ILE A 50 2.54 18.79 -5.14
C ILE A 50 1.28 18.44 -5.96
N LYS A 51 0.33 19.37 -6.10
CA LYS A 51 -0.89 19.13 -6.89
C LYS A 51 -0.57 18.83 -8.35
N GLU A 52 0.39 19.56 -8.93
CA GLU A 52 0.80 19.34 -10.32
C GLU A 52 1.57 18.02 -10.50
N ILE A 53 2.41 17.62 -9.53
CA ILE A 53 3.17 16.37 -9.64
C ILE A 53 2.25 15.15 -9.53
N LEU A 54 1.22 15.19 -8.67
CA LEU A 54 0.23 14.13 -8.51
C LEU A 54 -0.56 13.82 -9.80
N LYS A 55 -0.66 14.78 -10.72
CA LYS A 55 -1.31 14.59 -12.03
C LYS A 55 -0.49 13.72 -13.00
N VAL A 56 0.81 13.62 -12.80
CA VAL A 56 1.72 13.01 -13.81
C VAL A 56 2.50 11.80 -13.31
N ILE A 57 2.69 11.64 -11.99
CA ILE A 57 3.46 10.52 -11.44
C ILE A 57 2.68 9.20 -11.44
N GLY A 58 3.41 8.09 -11.42
CA GLY A 58 2.86 6.74 -11.27
C GLY A 58 3.05 6.15 -9.87
N LEU A 59 2.61 4.91 -9.67
CA LEU A 59 2.81 4.18 -8.42
C LEU A 59 4.30 3.93 -8.12
N ASP A 60 5.11 3.69 -9.15
CA ASP A 60 6.55 3.47 -8.97
C ASP A 60 7.25 4.74 -8.44
N ASP A 61 6.85 5.93 -8.91
CA ASP A 61 7.37 7.19 -8.39
C ASP A 61 6.94 7.42 -6.94
N MET A 62 5.68 7.08 -6.61
CA MET A 62 5.15 7.18 -5.25
C MET A 62 5.98 6.34 -4.26
N ASP A 63 6.29 5.10 -4.62
CA ASP A 63 7.07 4.20 -3.77
C ASP A 63 8.55 4.58 -3.68
N PHE A 64 9.14 5.03 -4.79
CA PHE A 64 10.58 5.27 -4.85
C PHE A 64 10.96 6.64 -4.27
N TYR A 65 10.18 7.67 -4.58
CA TYR A 65 10.51 9.06 -4.27
C TYR A 65 9.70 9.63 -3.10
N PHE A 66 8.44 9.20 -2.94
CA PHE A 66 7.49 9.85 -2.04
C PHE A 66 7.01 8.96 -0.89
N LYS A 67 7.64 7.81 -0.64
CA LYS A 67 7.23 6.86 0.40
C LYS A 67 7.01 7.53 1.77
N ASP A 68 8.03 8.25 2.24
CA ASP A 68 8.00 8.96 3.53
C ASP A 68 7.09 10.18 3.50
N TRP A 69 6.77 10.67 2.30
CA TRP A 69 5.97 11.87 2.05
C TRP A 69 4.50 11.55 1.74
N SER A 70 4.13 10.28 1.64
CA SER A 70 2.79 9.80 1.22
C SER A 70 1.66 10.47 1.99
N PHE A 71 1.81 10.62 3.30
CA PHE A 71 0.82 11.29 4.15
C PHE A 71 0.69 12.78 3.86
N ILE A 72 1.79 13.47 3.57
CA ILE A 72 1.77 14.89 3.19
C ILE A 72 1.09 15.06 1.84
N LEU A 73 1.39 14.19 0.88
CA LEU A 73 0.76 14.24 -0.44
C LEU A 73 -0.76 14.04 -0.33
N ASN A 74 -1.19 13.04 0.45
CA ASN A 74 -2.62 12.79 0.69
C ASN A 74 -3.30 13.94 1.45
N TYR A 75 -2.61 14.57 2.41
CA TYR A 75 -3.16 15.72 3.12
C TYR A 75 -3.34 16.95 2.22
N VAL A 76 -2.35 17.24 1.37
CA VAL A 76 -2.34 18.42 0.50
C VAL A 76 -3.38 18.33 -0.62
N ASP A 77 -3.53 17.14 -1.22
CA ASP A 77 -4.52 16.89 -2.26
C ASP A 77 -4.94 15.42 -2.27
N SER A 78 -5.89 15.07 -1.40
CA SER A 78 -6.37 13.69 -1.26
C SER A 78 -6.97 13.14 -2.56
N LYS A 79 -7.68 13.98 -3.32
CA LYS A 79 -8.24 13.60 -4.63
C LYS A 79 -7.14 13.36 -5.64
N GLY A 80 -6.15 14.26 -5.72
CA GLY A 80 -4.97 14.09 -6.56
C GLY A 80 -4.19 12.83 -6.21
N TYR A 81 -4.01 12.57 -4.92
CA TYR A 81 -3.36 11.37 -4.38
C TYR A 81 -4.07 10.10 -4.82
N THR A 82 -5.38 9.98 -4.52
CA THR A 82 -6.18 8.82 -4.93
C THR A 82 -6.24 8.65 -6.45
N SER A 83 -6.23 9.76 -7.21
CA SER A 83 -6.23 9.71 -8.67
C SER A 83 -5.00 8.97 -9.24
N VAL A 84 -3.86 8.95 -8.55
CA VAL A 84 -2.69 8.17 -8.96
C VAL A 84 -3.06 6.69 -9.03
N PHE A 85 -3.67 6.16 -7.97
CA PHE A 85 -4.08 4.76 -7.87
C PHE A 85 -5.17 4.41 -8.89
N ILE A 86 -6.15 5.30 -9.10
CA ILE A 86 -7.21 5.12 -10.11
C ILE A 86 -6.62 5.04 -11.53
N ARG A 87 -5.65 5.91 -11.87
CA ARG A 87 -5.00 5.86 -13.19
C ARG A 87 -4.24 4.57 -13.38
N GLU A 88 -3.55 4.09 -12.34
CA GLU A 88 -2.72 2.89 -12.45
C GLU A 88 -3.58 1.62 -12.54
N VAL A 89 -4.66 1.51 -11.75
CA VAL A 89 -5.57 0.36 -11.87
C VAL A 89 -6.28 0.32 -13.23
N LYS A 90 -6.59 1.48 -13.83
CA LYS A 90 -7.19 1.56 -15.18
C LYS A 90 -6.25 1.12 -16.30
N LYS A 91 -4.93 1.19 -16.08
CA LYS A 91 -3.91 0.75 -17.03
C LYS A 91 -3.41 -0.68 -16.75
N LEU A 92 -3.88 -1.29 -15.67
CA LEU A 92 -3.43 -2.61 -15.25
C LEU A 92 -3.86 -3.69 -16.26
N ASP A 93 -2.89 -4.43 -16.79
CA ASP A 93 -3.16 -5.59 -17.64
C ASP A 93 -3.49 -6.80 -16.77
N LEU A 94 -4.76 -7.23 -16.80
CA LEU A 94 -5.24 -8.38 -16.02
C LEU A 94 -4.73 -9.74 -16.53
N ASN A 95 -4.09 -9.78 -17.70
CA ASN A 95 -3.43 -11.00 -18.18
C ASN A 95 -2.01 -11.15 -17.63
N ASN A 96 -1.44 -10.07 -17.10
CA ASN A 96 -0.10 -10.06 -16.54
C ASN A 96 -0.17 -10.22 -15.02
N ILE A 97 -0.01 -11.46 -14.54
CA ILE A 97 -0.10 -11.78 -13.12
C ILE A 97 0.94 -11.03 -12.29
N ASP A 98 2.17 -10.89 -12.78
CA ASP A 98 3.23 -10.16 -12.07
C ASP A 98 2.87 -8.68 -11.89
N ALA A 99 2.22 -8.07 -12.90
CA ALA A 99 1.74 -6.69 -12.81
C ALA A 99 0.62 -6.55 -11.76
N ILE A 100 -0.30 -7.51 -11.70
CA ILE A 100 -1.39 -7.54 -10.71
C ILE A 100 -0.82 -7.71 -9.31
N ASP A 101 0.11 -8.64 -9.13
CA ASP A 101 0.76 -8.93 -7.86
C ASP A 101 1.48 -7.69 -7.33
N LYS A 102 2.32 -7.07 -8.19
CA LYS A 102 3.00 -5.81 -7.88
C LYS A 102 2.00 -4.70 -7.53
N PHE A 103 0.91 -4.56 -8.29
CA PHE A 103 -0.11 -3.55 -8.03
C PHE A 103 -0.77 -3.75 -6.66
N LEU A 104 -1.27 -4.96 -6.37
CA LEU A 104 -1.94 -5.28 -5.11
C LEU A 104 -1.02 -5.02 -3.92
N LEU A 105 0.23 -5.48 -3.99
CA LEU A 105 1.21 -5.30 -2.92
C LEU A 105 1.47 -3.83 -2.61
N LYS A 106 1.62 -3.00 -3.65
CA LYS A 106 1.88 -1.54 -3.52
C LYS A 106 0.68 -0.77 -3.00
N THR A 107 -0.53 -1.24 -3.31
CA THR A 107 -1.77 -0.53 -3.02
C THR A 107 -2.55 -1.12 -1.84
N ARG A 108 -2.03 -2.16 -1.17
CA ARG A 108 -2.70 -2.85 -0.04
C ARG A 108 -3.23 -1.93 1.07
N ARG A 109 -2.55 -0.82 1.35
CA ARG A 109 -2.98 0.18 2.36
C ARG A 109 -4.18 1.01 1.91
N MET A 110 -4.50 1.00 0.62
CA MET A 110 -5.63 1.70 0.02
C MET A 110 -6.88 0.83 -0.04
N ASN A 111 -6.84 -0.43 0.41
CA ASN A 111 -8.02 -1.30 0.46
C ASN A 111 -9.12 -0.75 1.40
N GLU A 112 -8.75 0.14 2.33
CA GLU A 112 -9.67 0.84 3.24
C GLU A 112 -10.05 2.24 2.73
N SER A 113 -9.74 2.57 1.47
CA SER A 113 -10.10 3.87 0.92
C SER A 113 -11.62 4.03 0.82
N ASP A 114 -12.11 5.18 1.28
CA ASP A 114 -13.52 5.58 1.12
C ASP A 114 -13.83 6.13 -0.29
N ASP A 115 -12.85 6.17 -1.20
CA ASP A 115 -13.07 6.63 -2.57
C ASP A 115 -13.87 5.59 -3.37
N GLY A 116 -15.11 5.94 -3.70
CA GLY A 116 -16.03 5.00 -4.35
C GLY A 116 -15.55 4.49 -5.71
N GLU A 117 -14.83 5.29 -6.51
CA GLU A 117 -14.32 4.83 -7.80
C GLU A 117 -13.16 3.86 -7.62
N PHE A 118 -12.17 4.23 -6.81
CA PHE A 118 -11.03 3.37 -6.55
C PHE A 118 -11.46 2.05 -5.92
N SER A 119 -12.32 2.08 -4.90
CA SER A 119 -12.76 0.88 -4.19
C SER A 119 -13.53 -0.10 -5.09
N LEU A 120 -14.32 0.42 -6.03
CA LEU A 120 -14.97 -0.42 -7.05
C LEU A 120 -13.98 -1.07 -8.01
N LEU A 121 -12.96 -0.33 -8.46
CA LEU A 121 -11.93 -0.86 -9.37
C LEU A 121 -11.02 -1.87 -8.64
N TYR A 122 -10.58 -1.53 -7.44
CA TYR A 122 -9.74 -2.38 -6.60
C TYR A 122 -10.44 -3.68 -6.24
N GLY A 123 -11.73 -3.62 -5.86
CA GLY A 123 -12.54 -4.80 -5.59
C GLY A 123 -12.67 -5.75 -6.79
N LYS A 124 -12.73 -5.22 -8.02
CA LYS A 124 -12.71 -6.05 -9.24
C LYS A 124 -11.37 -6.77 -9.42
N VAL A 125 -10.26 -6.07 -9.19
CA VAL A 125 -8.92 -6.66 -9.26
C VAL A 125 -8.77 -7.74 -8.19
N LEU A 126 -9.12 -7.46 -6.93
CA LEU A 126 -9.08 -8.44 -5.85
C LEU A 126 -9.91 -9.68 -6.17
N LYS A 127 -11.17 -9.50 -6.62
CA LYS A 127 -12.04 -10.64 -6.98
C LYS A 127 -11.44 -11.50 -8.08
N TYR A 128 -10.87 -10.87 -9.12
CA TYR A 128 -10.17 -11.57 -10.18
C TYR A 128 -8.95 -12.33 -9.63
N SER A 129 -8.11 -11.67 -8.83
CA SER A 129 -6.89 -12.25 -8.26
C SER A 129 -7.18 -13.41 -7.32
N ILE A 130 -8.24 -13.35 -6.51
CA ILE A 130 -8.70 -14.46 -5.67
C ILE A 130 -9.00 -15.68 -6.54
N SER A 131 -9.88 -15.50 -7.53
CA SER A 131 -10.27 -16.60 -8.43
C SER A 131 -9.07 -17.17 -9.17
N LYS A 132 -8.18 -16.30 -9.65
CA LYS A 132 -6.99 -16.69 -10.41
C LYS A 132 -5.95 -17.41 -9.55
N ALA A 133 -5.72 -16.94 -8.33
CA ALA A 133 -4.78 -17.55 -7.40
C ALA A 133 -5.18 -18.99 -7.04
N VAL A 134 -6.48 -19.22 -6.76
CA VAL A 134 -7.00 -20.54 -6.45
C VAL A 134 -6.99 -21.45 -7.68
N ALA A 135 -7.54 -20.98 -8.82
CA ALA A 135 -7.67 -21.80 -10.03
C ALA A 135 -6.32 -22.24 -10.60
N ASP A 136 -5.32 -21.36 -10.58
CA ASP A 136 -3.99 -21.66 -11.11
C ASP A 136 -3.05 -22.23 -10.02
N SER A 137 -3.52 -22.38 -8.77
CA SER A 137 -2.69 -22.74 -7.61
C SER A 137 -1.45 -21.85 -7.48
N ASN A 138 -1.62 -20.54 -7.68
CA ASN A 138 -0.53 -19.55 -7.61
C ASN A 138 -0.34 -19.06 -6.17
N GLU A 139 0.64 -19.65 -5.48
CA GLU A 139 0.94 -19.36 -4.07
C GLU A 139 1.38 -17.91 -3.84
N SER A 140 2.17 -17.33 -4.75
CA SER A 140 2.67 -15.95 -4.64
C SER A 140 1.51 -14.95 -4.72
N LEU A 141 0.63 -15.12 -5.70
CA LEU A 141 -0.55 -14.26 -5.84
C LEU A 141 -1.49 -14.44 -4.65
N ALA A 142 -1.68 -15.66 -4.16
CA ALA A 142 -2.47 -15.92 -2.97
C ALA A 142 -1.91 -15.19 -1.75
N GLU A 143 -0.59 -15.22 -1.53
CA GLU A 143 0.08 -14.51 -0.44
C GLU A 143 -0.21 -13.00 -0.51
N THR A 144 -0.03 -12.40 -1.68
CA THR A 144 -0.27 -10.97 -1.89
C THR A 144 -1.74 -10.59 -1.71
N VAL A 145 -2.67 -11.41 -2.17
CA VAL A 145 -4.11 -11.19 -1.96
C VAL A 145 -4.44 -11.23 -0.47
N ILE A 146 -3.89 -12.18 0.29
CA ILE A 146 -4.11 -12.25 1.74
C ILE A 146 -3.47 -11.06 2.45
N LEU A 147 -2.28 -10.62 2.05
CA LEU A 147 -1.66 -9.39 2.56
C LEU A 147 -2.51 -8.14 2.27
N SER A 148 -3.29 -8.16 1.20
CA SER A 148 -4.17 -7.06 0.80
C SER A 148 -5.51 -7.08 1.55
N LEU A 149 -6.08 -8.28 1.76
CA LEU A 149 -7.34 -8.49 2.49
C LEU A 149 -7.16 -8.44 4.01
N GLN A 150 -5.99 -8.83 4.51
CA GLN A 150 -5.69 -8.98 5.94
C GLN A 150 -6.69 -9.92 6.63
N ASP A 151 -7.35 -9.48 7.69
CA ASP A 151 -8.36 -10.25 8.43
C ASP A 151 -9.63 -10.54 7.61
N LYS A 152 -9.92 -9.74 6.57
CA LYS A 152 -11.05 -9.93 5.65
C LYS A 152 -10.91 -11.16 4.75
N VAL A 153 -9.77 -11.84 4.76
CA VAL A 153 -9.62 -13.14 4.06
C VAL A 153 -10.65 -14.17 4.53
N LYS A 154 -11.16 -14.06 5.75
CA LYS A 154 -12.23 -14.91 6.30
C LYS A 154 -13.52 -14.85 5.50
N ASP A 155 -13.77 -13.74 4.82
CA ASP A 155 -14.95 -13.55 3.96
C ASP A 155 -14.80 -14.27 2.60
N HIS A 156 -13.66 -14.93 2.37
CA HIS A 156 -13.33 -15.65 1.13
C HIS A 156 -12.91 -17.11 1.42
N PRO A 157 -13.87 -18.01 1.72
CA PRO A 157 -13.58 -19.39 2.13
C PRO A 157 -12.70 -20.16 1.14
N GLU A 158 -12.93 -20.02 -0.17
CA GLU A 158 -12.16 -20.73 -1.20
C GLU A 158 -10.66 -20.36 -1.17
N LEU A 159 -10.34 -19.09 -0.95
CA LEU A 159 -8.95 -18.63 -0.81
C LEU A 159 -8.36 -19.10 0.51
N LEU A 160 -9.13 -19.03 1.60
CA LEU A 160 -8.68 -19.42 2.93
C LEU A 160 -8.36 -20.92 3.01
N ASP A 161 -9.24 -21.76 2.45
CA ASP A 161 -9.05 -23.21 2.38
C ASP A 161 -7.81 -23.56 1.56
N TYR A 162 -7.65 -22.91 0.40
CA TYR A 162 -6.46 -23.04 -0.42
C TYR A 162 -5.20 -22.65 0.37
N ALA A 163 -5.19 -21.47 1.01
CA ALA A 163 -4.05 -20.97 1.78
C ALA A 163 -3.68 -21.88 2.98
N LEU A 164 -4.67 -22.40 3.71
CA LEU A 164 -4.45 -23.34 4.81
C LEU A 164 -3.83 -24.64 4.32
N SER A 165 -4.25 -25.15 3.15
CA SER A 165 -3.65 -26.34 2.54
C SER A 165 -2.16 -26.12 2.19
N ILE A 166 -1.84 -24.95 1.63
CA ILE A 166 -0.48 -24.54 1.24
C ILE A 166 0.41 -24.27 2.46
N SER A 167 -0.12 -23.68 3.52
CA SER A 167 0.63 -23.35 4.75
C SER A 167 1.26 -24.54 5.46
N ARG A 168 0.83 -25.77 5.13
CA ARG A 168 1.43 -27.01 5.66
C ARG A 168 2.87 -27.21 5.19
N HIS A 169 3.23 -26.66 4.04
CA HIS A 169 4.54 -26.81 3.42
C HIS A 169 5.18 -25.49 2.95
N ASN A 170 4.43 -24.40 2.90
CA ASN A 170 4.96 -23.05 2.63
C ASN A 170 5.02 -22.22 3.92
N SER A 171 6.23 -21.92 4.39
CA SER A 171 6.47 -21.15 5.62
C SER A 171 6.06 -19.68 5.52
N GLN A 172 6.13 -19.08 4.33
CA GLN A 172 5.70 -17.70 4.10
C GLN A 172 4.19 -17.57 4.20
N MET A 173 3.45 -18.45 3.53
CA MET A 173 1.99 -18.54 3.65
C MET A 173 1.58 -18.74 5.11
N LYS A 174 2.25 -19.67 5.81
CA LYS A 174 1.98 -19.93 7.23
C LYS A 174 2.20 -18.69 8.11
N ARG A 175 3.25 -17.91 7.86
CA ARG A 175 3.53 -16.65 8.56
C ARG A 175 2.46 -15.59 8.27
N VAL A 176 2.04 -15.45 7.02
CA VAL A 176 1.00 -14.49 6.62
C VAL A 176 -0.32 -14.81 7.29
N LEU A 177 -0.77 -16.07 7.26
CA LEU A 177 -1.99 -16.50 7.96
C LEU A 177 -1.89 -16.28 9.48
N TYR A 178 -0.76 -16.61 10.10
CA TYR A 178 -0.55 -16.36 11.52
C TYR A 178 -0.70 -14.88 11.87
N ASN A 179 -0.10 -13.98 11.08
CA ASN A 179 -0.11 -12.55 11.38
C ASN A 179 -1.52 -11.95 11.38
N PHE A 180 -2.42 -12.42 10.51
CA PHE A 180 -3.76 -11.84 10.37
C PHE A 180 -4.87 -12.65 11.04
N LEU A 181 -4.68 -13.95 11.29
CA LEU A 181 -5.76 -14.85 11.71
C LEU A 181 -5.50 -15.59 13.02
N ARG A 182 -4.32 -15.47 13.64
CA ARG A 182 -4.00 -16.22 14.87
C ARG A 182 -4.99 -16.00 16.01
N GLU A 183 -5.59 -14.82 16.10
CA GLU A 183 -6.50 -14.50 17.21
C GLU A 183 -7.83 -15.22 17.02
N ASP A 184 -8.27 -15.36 15.76
CA ASP A 184 -9.59 -15.88 15.41
C ASP A 184 -9.61 -17.37 15.03
N MET A 185 -8.50 -17.92 14.53
CA MET A 185 -8.44 -19.28 13.97
C MET A 185 -7.32 -20.11 14.59
N THR A 186 -7.66 -21.28 15.13
CA THR A 186 -6.69 -22.15 15.81
C THR A 186 -5.71 -22.77 14.82
N GLU A 187 -6.17 -23.07 13.61
CA GLU A 187 -5.41 -23.63 12.51
C GLU A 187 -4.23 -22.72 12.11
N ALA A 188 -4.45 -21.41 12.16
CA ALA A 188 -3.44 -20.39 11.88
C ALA A 188 -2.40 -20.24 13.00
N ARG A 189 -2.68 -20.70 14.24
CA ARG A 189 -1.78 -20.56 15.42
C ARG A 189 -0.57 -21.46 15.39
N SER A 190 -0.52 -22.46 14.50
CA SER A 190 0.51 -23.49 14.48
C SER A 190 1.90 -23.00 14.00
N TYR A 191 2.08 -21.70 13.72
CA TYR A 191 3.37 -21.11 13.35
C TYR A 191 4.21 -20.83 14.60
N VAL A 192 5.34 -21.54 14.72
CA VAL A 192 6.43 -21.22 15.64
C VAL A 192 7.53 -20.62 14.78
N GLY A 193 7.74 -19.31 14.89
CA GLY A 193 8.80 -18.61 14.16
C GLY A 193 10.18 -19.18 14.53
N ASP A 194 11.08 -19.23 13.56
CA ASP A 194 12.46 -19.72 13.74
C ASP A 194 13.40 -18.68 14.36
N GLY A 195 12.91 -17.45 14.58
CA GLY A 195 13.70 -16.35 15.15
C GLY A 195 14.78 -15.79 14.23
N SER A 196 14.88 -16.26 12.99
CA SER A 196 15.99 -15.96 12.07
C SER A 196 15.77 -14.72 11.19
N SER A 197 14.60 -14.09 11.26
CA SER A 197 14.18 -13.06 10.30
C SER A 197 13.85 -11.74 11.01
N VAL A 198 14.82 -10.84 11.08
CA VAL A 198 14.63 -9.40 11.39
C VAL A 198 14.85 -8.60 10.11
#